data_AF-A0A8S3BKN3-F1
#
_entry.id   AF-A0A8S3BKN3-F1
#
_cell.length_a   1.000
_cell.length_b   1.000
_cell.length_c   1.000
_cell.angle_alpha   90.00
_cell.angle_beta   90.00
_cell.angle_gamma   90.00
#
_symmetry.space_group_name_H-M   'P 1'
#
loop_
_entity.id
_entity.type
_entity.pdbx_description
1 polymer ?
#
loop_
_entity_poly.entity_id
_entity_poly.type
_entity_poly.pdbx_seq_one_letter_code
_entity_poly.pdbx_strand_id
1 'polypeptide(L)' 'VSECAVIGLKDDVKGQQPFAFVVLNKHEENTAAAEIEKAIIATVRQEIGPVAAFKKFVCVKR' A
#
# COMPACT_ATOMS: atom_id res chain seq x y z
N VAL A 1 6.36 7.35 4.03
CA VAL A 1 4.89 7.60 3.97
C VAL A 1 4.53 8.66 5.00
N SER A 2 3.80 9.71 4.61
CA SER A 2 3.27 10.73 5.55
C SER A 2 1.93 10.31 6.12
N GLU A 3 1.00 9.94 5.24
CA GLU A 3 -0.40 9.64 5.56
C GLU A 3 -0.87 8.49 4.67
N CYS A 4 -1.82 7.69 5.12
CA CYS A 4 -2.44 6.66 4.30
C CYS A 4 -3.90 6.41 4.71
N ALA A 5 -4.69 5.93 3.74
CA ALA A 5 -6.05 5.46 3.96
C ALA A 5 -6.23 4.11 3.27
N VAL A 6 -6.82 3.14 3.97
CA VAL A 6 -7.03 1.78 3.46
C VAL A 6 -8.53 1.49 3.40
N ILE A 7 -8.97 0.93 2.29
CA ILE A 7 -10.35 0.51 2.06
C ILE A 7 -10.42 -0.93 1.54
N GLY A 8 -11.54 -1.60 1.78
CA GLY A 8 -11.83 -2.89 1.17
C GLY A 8 -12.41 -2.71 -0.24
N LEU A 9 -11.65 -3.05 -1.27
CA LEU A 9 -12.17 -3.20 -2.62
C LEU A 9 -12.85 -4.57 -2.75
N LYS A 10 -13.96 -4.63 -3.49
CA LYS A 10 -14.58 -5.92 -3.81
C LYS A 10 -13.59 -6.81 -4.57
N ASP A 11 -13.54 -8.07 -4.18
CA ASP A 11 -12.74 -9.11 -4.84
C ASP A 11 -13.63 -10.35 -4.99
N ASP A 12 -13.73 -10.89 -6.20
CA ASP A 12 -14.67 -11.98 -6.49
C ASP A 12 -14.31 -13.31 -5.81
N VAL A 13 -13.05 -13.49 -5.41
CA VAL A 13 -12.56 -14.72 -4.78
C VAL A 13 -12.51 -14.57 -3.26
N LYS A 14 -12.03 -13.41 -2.77
CA LYS A 14 -11.81 -13.16 -1.34
C LYS A 14 -12.94 -12.38 -0.67
N GLY A 15 -13.96 -11.97 -1.41
CA GLY A 15 -15.00 -11.05 -0.97
C GLY A 15 -14.50 -9.61 -0.97
N GLN A 16 -13.42 -9.33 -0.23
CA GLN A 16 -12.74 -8.04 -0.20
C GLN A 16 -11.21 -8.18 -0.23
N GLN A 17 -10.55 -7.22 -0.87
CA GLN A 17 -9.09 -7.06 -0.86
C GLN A 17 -8.73 -5.65 -0.38
N PRO A 18 -7.68 -5.48 0.44
CA PRO A 18 -7.28 -4.17 0.87
C PRO A 18 -6.64 -3.39 -0.28
N PHE A 19 -7.01 -2.12 -0.37
CA PHE A 19 -6.46 -1.13 -1.29
C PHE A 19 -6.10 0.13 -0.51
N ALA A 20 -4.93 0.69 -0.77
CA ALA A 20 -4.49 1.90 -0.07
C ALA A 20 -4.33 3.12 -0.99
N PHE A 21 -4.62 4.28 -0.41
CA PHE A 21 -4.14 5.57 -0.87
C PHE A 21 -2.99 5.98 0.03
N VAL A 22 -1.87 6.37 -0.56
CA VAL A 22 -0.63 6.67 0.16
C VAL A 22 -0.16 8.07 -0.22
N VAL A 23 0.09 8.92 0.77
CA VAL A 23 0.78 10.19 0.60
C VAL A 23 2.23 9.98 0.98
N LEU A 24 3.16 10.25 0.06
CA LEU A 24 4.59 10.14 0.31
C LEU A 24 5.12 11.36 1.04
N ASN A 25 6.17 11.17 1.84
CA ASN A 25 6.88 12.31 2.39
C ASN A 25 7.65 13.02 1.28
N LYS A 26 7.86 14.34 1.43
CA LYS A 26 8.64 15.15 0.45
C LYS A 26 10.03 14.59 0.15
N HIS A 27 10.66 13.92 1.11
CA HIS A 27 11.99 13.32 0.94
C HIS A 27 11.97 12.00 0.16
N GLU A 28 10.81 11.36 0.04
CA GLU A 28 10.61 10.08 -0.67
C GLU A 28 10.08 10.30 -2.11
N GLU A 29 9.73 11.54 -2.51
CA GLU A 29 9.17 11.83 -3.83
C GLU A 29 10.13 11.49 -4.99
N ASN A 30 11.44 11.55 -4.75
CA ASN A 30 12.48 11.22 -5.74
C ASN A 30 12.94 9.76 -5.69
N THR A 31 12.44 8.97 -4.73
CA THR A 31 12.77 7.54 -4.65
C THR A 31 12.03 6.77 -5.74
N ALA A 32 12.65 5.73 -6.29
CA ALA A 32 12.03 4.92 -7.32
C ALA A 32 10.72 4.30 -6.82
N ALA A 33 9.62 4.50 -7.55
CA ALA A 33 8.29 4.04 -7.15
C ALA A 33 8.26 2.52 -6.83
N ALA A 34 9.03 1.72 -7.57
CA ALA A 34 9.13 0.28 -7.36
C ALA A 34 9.81 -0.10 -6.03
N GLU A 35 10.73 0.71 -5.52
CA GLU A 35 11.36 0.48 -4.21
C GLU A 35 10.38 0.78 -3.08
N ILE A 36 9.64 1.89 -3.20
CA ILE A 36 8.59 2.25 -2.25
C ILE A 36 7.50 1.17 -2.21
N GLU A 37 7.06 0.68 -3.37
CA GLU A 37 6.08 -0.40 -3.49
C GLU A 37 6.52 -1.68 -2.79
N LYS A 38 7.76 -2.12 -3.05
CA LYS A 38 8.32 -3.29 -2.39
C LYS A 38 8.42 -3.10 -0.89
N ALA A 39 8.88 -1.94 -0.43
CA ALA A 39 9.01 -1.64 0.99
C ALA A 39 7.65 -1.69 1.71
N ILE A 40 6.62 -1.02 1.17
CA ILE A 40 5.28 -1.00 1.78
C ILE A 40 4.69 -2.41 1.84
N ILE A 41 4.75 -3.17 0.74
CA ILE A 41 4.22 -4.55 0.71
C ILE A 41 4.98 -5.44 1.69
N ALA A 42 6.30 -5.30 1.78
CA ALA A 42 7.13 -6.04 2.72
C ALA A 42 6.74 -5.74 4.17
N THR A 43 6.58 -4.46 4.53
CA THR A 43 6.14 -4.04 5.86
C THR A 43 4.78 -4.64 6.22
N VAL A 44 3.78 -4.56 5.34
CA VAL A 44 2.45 -5.13 5.62
C VAL A 44 2.52 -6.65 5.80
N ARG A 45 3.34 -7.33 4.99
CA ARG A 45 3.54 -8.79 5.12
C ARG A 45 4.29 -9.17 6.39
N GLN A 46 5.19 -8.33 6.89
CA GLN A 46 5.91 -8.57 8.13
C GLN A 46 5.00 -8.37 9.35
N GLU A 47 4.23 -7.28 9.37
CA GLU A 47 3.43 -6.88 10.54
C GLU A 47 2.10 -7.64 10.64
N ILE A 48 1.41 -7.87 9.51
CA ILE A 48 0.10 -8.51 9.47
C ILE A 48 0.18 -9.95 8.95
N GLY A 49 1.18 -10.24 8.12
CA GLY A 49 1.34 -11.54 7.47
C GLY A 49 0.80 -11.59 6.04
N PRO A 50 1.07 -12.69 5.32
CA PRO A 50 0.63 -12.88 3.94
C PRO A 50 -0.90 -12.92 3.78
N VAL A 51 -1.65 -13.17 4.87
CA VAL A 51 -3.11 -13.21 4.90
C VAL A 51 -3.75 -11.88 4.50
N ALA A 52 -3.07 -10.75 4.76
CA ALA A 52 -3.55 -9.43 4.37
C ALA A 52 -3.74 -9.29 2.85
N ALA A 53 -3.07 -10.11 2.04
CA ALA A 53 -3.18 -10.08 0.58
C ALA A 53 -2.97 -8.69 -0.05
N PHE A 54 -2.24 -7.82 0.64
CA PHE A 54 -1.98 -6.46 0.21
C PHE A 54 -1.08 -6.44 -1.02
N LYS A 55 -1.62 -5.92 -2.12
CA LYS A 55 -0.97 -5.94 -3.44
C LYS A 55 -1.15 -4.66 -4.24
N LYS A 56 -2.14 -3.82 -3.90
CA LYS A 56 -2.53 -2.67 -4.71
C LYS A 56 -2.64 -1.44 -3.83
N PHE A 57 -2.05 -0.36 -4.28
CA PHE A 57 -2.22 0.96 -3.72
C PHE A 57 -1.91 2.00 -4.78
N VAL A 58 -2.25 3.25 -4.51
CA VAL A 58 -1.89 4.38 -5.35
C VAL A 58 -1.26 5.49 -4.51
N CYS A 59 -0.18 6.06 -5.02
CA CYS A 59 0.40 7.27 -4.44
C CYS A 59 -0.42 8.48 -4.91
N VAL A 60 -0.94 9.26 -3.96
CA VAL A 60 -1.68 10.48 -4.25
C VAL A 60 -0.89 11.69 -3.77
N LYS A 61 -1.00 12.80 -4.51
CA LYS A 61 -0.44 14.08 -4.08
C LYS A 61 -1.34 14.68 -3.00
N ARG A 62 -0.70 15.31 -2.01
CA ARG A 62 -1.39 16.05 -0.96
C ARG A 62 -2.04 17.33 -1.50
#